data_AF-A0A497QP12-F1
#
_entry.id   AF-A0A497QP12-F1
#
_cell.length_a   1.000
_cell.length_b   1.000
_cell.length_c   1.000
_cell.angle_alpha   90.00
_cell.angle_beta   90.00
_cell.angle_gamma   90.00
#
_symmetry.space_group_name_H-M   'P 1'
#
loop_
_entity.id
_entity.type
_entity.pdbx_description
1 polymer ?
#
loop_
_entity_poly.entity_id
_entity_poly.type
_entity_poly.pdbx_seq_one_letter_code
_entity_poly.pdbx_strand_id
1 'polypeptide(L)'
;MNISLFRVATIVSRIFKQIRRDRRTIGLMIIGPILLTFLFAYAFAGEIKHVPIAIANDDLEFDIVFGDEIVREMKLNESFTLKEANSITVALDNLGVTTQAVIYFDEKFTQNIVTGKNVTLKVWINVSYEYFSPKISNFVSQSVSNVIERYFGKSGISFDFNVTIQQTTPIPPWISETIINVTVVNNDKGYNISIGDKIVDKLLHDDNVSVSLVQSRSESRESVEKEESIIGIWIPHNFTKNIFLRNESKIEVFINGVERDELAVALQAIINAIADSLSEITNKTTYSMEKEYITAVKNLQ
;
A
#
# COMPACT_ATOMS: atom_id res chain seq x y z
N MET A 1 23.41 -22.13 -56.58
CA MET A 1 22.71 -23.31 -56.03
C MET A 1 21.20 -23.04 -56.15
N ASN A 2 20.53 -23.57 -57.18
CA ASN A 2 19.09 -23.32 -57.41
C ASN A 2 18.26 -24.28 -56.55
N ILE A 3 17.70 -23.77 -55.45
CA ILE A 3 16.75 -24.52 -54.63
C ILE A 3 15.41 -24.55 -55.37
N SER A 4 15.01 -25.72 -55.89
CA SER A 4 13.72 -25.86 -56.57
C SER A 4 12.57 -25.84 -55.56
N LEU A 5 11.59 -24.96 -55.75
CA LEU A 5 10.39 -24.81 -54.89
C LEU A 5 9.64 -26.12 -54.62
N PHE A 6 9.58 -27.02 -55.60
CA PHE A 6 8.94 -28.35 -55.45
C PHE A 6 9.62 -29.24 -54.41
N ARG A 7 10.95 -29.19 -54.32
CA ARG A 7 11.70 -29.97 -53.31
C ARG A 7 11.45 -29.42 -51.91
N VAL A 8 11.38 -28.10 -51.77
CA VAL A 8 11.06 -27.43 -50.50
C VAL A 8 9.65 -27.82 -50.05
N ALA A 9 8.65 -27.76 -50.92
CA ALA A 9 7.28 -28.13 -50.60
C ALA A 9 7.15 -29.60 -50.12
N THR A 10 7.87 -30.53 -50.77
CA THR A 10 7.91 -31.94 -50.36
C THR A 10 8.51 -32.13 -48.96
N ILE A 11 9.59 -31.41 -48.65
CA ILE A 11 10.24 -31.46 -47.34
C ILE A 11 9.29 -30.88 -46.27
N VAL A 12 8.68 -29.72 -46.55
CA VAL A 12 7.72 -29.07 -45.64
C VAL A 12 6.54 -29.99 -45.35
N SER A 13 5.91 -30.59 -46.37
CA SER A 13 4.79 -31.51 -46.18
C SER A 13 5.16 -32.74 -45.33
N ARG A 14 6.39 -33.27 -45.49
CA ARG A 14 6.91 -34.35 -44.66
C ARG A 14 7.02 -33.93 -43.19
N ILE A 15 7.55 -32.73 -42.93
CA ILE A 15 7.72 -32.20 -41.57
C ILE A 15 6.36 -31.97 -40.92
N PHE A 16 5.40 -31.35 -41.61
CA PHE A 16 4.04 -31.16 -41.07
C PHE A 16 3.35 -32.49 -40.75
N LYS A 17 3.49 -33.51 -41.60
CA LYS A 17 2.93 -34.83 -41.35
C LYS A 17 3.62 -35.53 -40.17
N GLN A 18 4.91 -35.27 -39.95
CA GLN A 18 5.68 -35.78 -38.81
C GLN A 18 5.26 -35.10 -37.50
N ILE A 19 5.16 -33.77 -37.49
CA ILE A 19 4.64 -33.00 -36.34
C ILE A 19 3.21 -33.45 -36.03
N ARG A 20 2.33 -33.58 -37.04
CA ARG A 20 0.92 -33.98 -36.86
C ARG A 20 0.76 -35.37 -36.22
N ARG A 21 1.73 -36.27 -36.40
CA ARG A 21 1.69 -37.63 -35.84
C ARG A 21 2.15 -37.66 -34.38
N ASP A 22 2.99 -36.71 -33.97
CA ASP A 22 3.44 -36.59 -32.60
C ASP A 22 2.44 -35.76 -31.77
N ARG A 23 1.43 -36.46 -31.23
CA ARG A 23 0.39 -35.84 -30.40
C ARG A 23 0.96 -35.14 -29.16
N ARG A 24 2.13 -35.58 -28.66
CA ARG A 24 2.77 -34.96 -27.50
C ARG A 24 3.40 -33.63 -27.88
N THR A 25 4.11 -33.59 -29.02
CA THR A 25 4.72 -32.35 -29.52
C THR A 25 3.67 -31.31 -29.89
N ILE A 26 2.60 -31.69 -30.59
CA ILE A 26 1.49 -30.76 -30.91
C ILE A 26 0.82 -30.28 -29.62
N GLY A 27 0.59 -31.21 -28.67
CA GLY A 27 0.04 -30.89 -27.37
C GLY A 27 0.87 -29.81 -26.67
N LEU A 28 2.19 -30.00 -26.55
CA LEU A 28 3.08 -29.01 -25.94
C LEU A 28 3.14 -27.69 -26.71
N MET A 29 3.13 -27.73 -28.04
CA MET A 29 3.19 -26.53 -28.89
C MET A 29 1.93 -25.67 -28.79
N ILE A 30 0.78 -26.26 -28.43
CA ILE A 30 -0.49 -25.54 -28.26
C ILE A 30 -0.75 -25.25 -26.77
N ILE A 31 -0.65 -26.26 -25.91
CA ILE A 31 -0.97 -26.18 -24.48
C ILE A 31 0.07 -25.33 -23.75
N GLY A 32 1.35 -25.42 -24.10
CA GLY A 32 2.42 -24.63 -23.47
C GLY A 32 2.15 -23.13 -23.53
N PRO A 33 1.96 -22.55 -24.73
CA PRO A 33 1.59 -21.14 -24.87
C PRO A 33 0.27 -20.78 -24.18
N ILE A 34 -0.76 -21.64 -24.26
CA ILE A 34 -2.05 -21.39 -23.62
C ILE A 34 -1.91 -21.32 -22.09
N LEU A 35 -1.24 -22.30 -21.47
CA LEU A 35 -0.98 -22.30 -20.03
C LEU A 35 -0.16 -21.09 -19.61
N LEU A 36 0.82 -20.68 -20.41
CA LEU A 36 1.61 -19.48 -20.15
C LEU A 36 0.74 -18.21 -20.22
N THR A 37 -0.16 -18.09 -21.21
CA THR A 37 -1.10 -16.97 -21.27
C THR A 37 -2.05 -16.93 -20.08
N PHE A 38 -2.53 -18.09 -19.61
CA PHE A 38 -3.33 -18.16 -18.39
C PHE A 38 -2.54 -17.81 -17.15
N LEU A 39 -1.27 -18.24 -17.06
CA LEU A 39 -0.40 -17.89 -15.93
C LEU A 39 -0.15 -16.38 -15.87
N PHE A 40 0.11 -15.73 -17.02
CA PHE A 40 0.22 -14.28 -17.08
C PHE A 40 -1.12 -13.59 -16.78
N ALA A 41 -2.23 -14.06 -17.38
CA ALA A 41 -3.54 -13.50 -17.09
C ALA A 41 -3.87 -13.59 -15.59
N TYR A 42 -3.54 -14.69 -14.94
CA TYR A 42 -3.70 -14.88 -13.49
C TYR A 42 -2.76 -13.96 -12.69
N ALA A 43 -1.48 -13.87 -13.05
CA ALA A 43 -0.51 -13.01 -12.39
C ALA A 43 -0.88 -11.51 -12.47
N PHE A 44 -1.54 -11.08 -13.54
CA PHE A 44 -1.99 -9.69 -13.73
C PHE A 44 -3.47 -9.46 -13.39
N ALA A 45 -4.26 -10.50 -13.10
CA ALA A 45 -5.68 -10.37 -12.74
C ALA A 45 -5.89 -9.63 -11.40
N GLY A 46 -4.85 -9.48 -10.58
CA GLY A 46 -4.88 -8.77 -9.30
C GLY A 46 -4.69 -7.25 -9.39
N GLU A 47 -4.44 -6.69 -10.59
CA GLU A 47 -4.41 -5.24 -10.76
C GLU A 47 -5.83 -4.67 -10.61
N ILE A 48 -6.02 -3.82 -9.60
CA ILE A 48 -7.25 -3.06 -9.45
C ILE A 48 -7.39 -2.12 -10.64
N LYS A 49 -8.50 -2.23 -11.38
CA LYS A 49 -8.86 -1.27 -12.44
C LYS A 49 -10.28 -0.78 -12.23
N HIS A 50 -10.47 0.53 -12.34
CA HIS A 50 -11.77 1.21 -12.26
C HIS A 50 -12.55 0.96 -10.95
N VAL A 51 -11.88 0.93 -9.79
CA VAL A 51 -12.61 0.80 -8.51
C VAL A 51 -13.44 2.05 -8.24
N PRO A 52 -14.77 1.92 -8.10
CA PRO A 52 -15.64 3.07 -7.95
C PRO A 52 -15.59 3.62 -6.52
N ILE A 53 -15.19 4.88 -6.38
CA ILE A 53 -15.13 5.60 -5.11
C ILE A 53 -16.11 6.76 -5.16
N ALA A 54 -17.02 6.85 -4.19
CA ALA A 54 -17.88 8.00 -4.01
C ALA A 54 -17.13 9.12 -3.27
N ILE A 55 -17.28 10.35 -3.74
CA ILE A 55 -16.77 11.56 -3.09
C ILE A 55 -17.98 12.37 -2.63
N ALA A 56 -18.09 12.60 -1.32
CA ALA A 56 -19.01 13.57 -0.75
C ALA A 56 -18.17 14.76 -0.25
N ASN A 57 -18.16 15.85 -1.01
CA ASN A 57 -17.40 17.04 -0.68
C ASN A 57 -18.35 18.16 -0.25
N ASP A 58 -18.46 18.36 1.06
CA ASP A 58 -19.24 19.45 1.65
C ASP A 58 -18.34 20.64 2.07
N ASP A 59 -17.04 20.61 1.73
CA ASP A 59 -16.04 21.62 2.12
C ASP A 59 -16.42 23.02 1.60
N LEU A 60 -16.39 24.00 2.50
CA LEU A 60 -16.86 25.36 2.21
C LEU A 60 -15.82 26.19 1.45
N GLU A 61 -16.29 27.26 0.82
CA GLU A 61 -15.47 28.13 -0.05
C GLU A 61 -14.31 28.81 0.70
N PHE A 62 -13.10 28.49 0.26
CA PHE A 62 -11.83 29.18 0.54
C PHE A 62 -11.14 29.51 -0.79
N ASP A 63 -10.11 30.36 -0.78
CA ASP A 63 -9.29 30.63 -1.98
C ASP A 63 -8.70 29.35 -2.62
N ILE A 64 -8.38 28.36 -1.77
CA ILE A 64 -8.00 27.00 -2.18
C ILE A 64 -8.81 26.03 -1.33
N VAL A 65 -9.69 25.27 -1.98
CA VAL A 65 -10.46 24.20 -1.34
C VAL A 65 -9.64 22.91 -1.45
N PHE A 66 -9.08 22.45 -0.33
CA PHE A 66 -8.25 21.26 -0.30
C PHE A 66 -9.01 19.99 -0.69
N GLY A 67 -10.32 19.90 -0.37
CA GLY A 67 -11.16 18.80 -0.84
C GLY A 67 -11.10 18.65 -2.37
N ASP A 68 -11.28 19.75 -3.11
CA ASP A 68 -11.25 19.75 -4.57
C ASP A 68 -9.87 19.40 -5.14
N GLU A 69 -8.80 19.88 -4.50
CA GLU A 69 -7.45 19.61 -4.96
C GLU A 69 -7.04 18.15 -4.72
N ILE A 70 -7.48 17.56 -3.60
CA ILE A 70 -7.33 16.13 -3.33
C ILE A 70 -8.10 15.31 -4.37
N VAL A 71 -9.33 15.70 -4.68
CA VAL A 71 -10.14 15.04 -5.72
C VAL A 71 -9.45 15.15 -7.09
N ARG A 72 -8.82 16.30 -7.39
CA ARG A 72 -8.05 16.50 -8.63
C ARG A 72 -6.83 15.59 -8.69
N GLU A 73 -6.08 15.46 -7.60
CA GLU A 73 -4.94 14.53 -7.50
C GLU A 73 -5.41 13.08 -7.68
N MET A 74 -6.50 12.68 -7.02
CA MET A 74 -7.07 11.33 -7.14
C MET A 74 -7.50 11.00 -8.57
N LYS A 75 -7.99 11.99 -9.34
CA LYS A 75 -8.38 11.82 -10.76
C LYS A 75 -7.19 11.51 -11.68
N LEU A 76 -5.95 11.71 -11.25
CA LEU A 76 -4.75 11.34 -12.01
C LEU A 76 -4.51 9.82 -12.05
N ASN A 77 -5.14 9.05 -11.15
CA ASN A 77 -4.97 7.61 -11.04
C ASN A 77 -6.06 6.85 -11.81
N GLU A 78 -5.67 6.09 -12.83
CA GLU A 78 -6.59 5.32 -13.68
C GLU A 78 -7.17 4.06 -13.01
N SER A 79 -6.57 3.59 -11.91
CA SER A 79 -7.03 2.40 -11.19
C SER A 79 -8.33 2.65 -10.43
N PHE A 80 -8.71 3.92 -10.20
CA PHE A 80 -9.90 4.30 -9.44
C PHE A 80 -10.81 5.21 -10.27
N THR A 81 -12.11 5.06 -10.09
CA THR A 81 -13.13 5.86 -10.76
C THR A 81 -13.91 6.65 -9.73
N LEU A 82 -13.72 7.96 -9.69
CA LEU A 82 -14.41 8.83 -8.74
C LEU A 82 -15.82 9.17 -9.22
N LYS A 83 -16.78 9.11 -8.31
CA LYS A 83 -18.19 9.50 -8.50
C LYS A 83 -18.55 10.56 -7.46
N GLU A 84 -18.81 11.77 -7.92
CA GLU A 84 -19.30 12.83 -7.04
C GLU A 84 -20.71 12.46 -6.51
N ALA A 85 -20.92 12.66 -5.22
CA ALA A 85 -22.19 12.45 -4.53
C ALA A 85 -22.66 13.77 -3.91
N ASN A 86 -23.94 14.07 -4.04
CA ASN A 86 -24.52 15.33 -3.54
C ASN A 86 -24.55 15.43 -2.01
N SER A 87 -24.43 14.30 -1.30
CA SER A 87 -24.35 14.27 0.15
C SER A 87 -23.72 12.97 0.63
N ILE A 88 -23.21 12.99 1.86
CA ILE A 88 -22.66 11.79 2.51
C ILE A 88 -23.69 10.66 2.63
N THR A 89 -24.96 10.97 2.86
CA THR A 89 -26.02 9.95 2.96
C THR A 89 -26.18 9.20 1.64
N VAL A 90 -26.24 9.93 0.51
CA VAL A 90 -26.33 9.31 -0.82
C VAL A 90 -25.08 8.51 -1.15
N ALA A 91 -23.90 8.97 -0.73
CA ALA A 91 -22.65 8.25 -0.91
C ALA A 91 -22.64 6.92 -0.14
N LEU A 92 -23.07 6.93 1.13
CA LEU A 92 -23.15 5.76 2.00
C LEU A 92 -24.24 4.77 1.56
N ASP A 93 -25.39 5.24 1.08
CA ASP A 93 -26.45 4.36 0.54
C ASP A 93 -25.97 3.56 -0.68
N ASN A 94 -25.00 4.11 -1.42
CA ASN A 94 -24.38 3.46 -2.58
C ASN A 94 -23.20 2.56 -2.22
N LEU A 95 -22.70 2.62 -0.99
CA LEU A 95 -21.53 1.89 -0.52
C LEU A 95 -21.81 0.38 -0.45
N GLY A 96 -20.99 -0.41 -1.14
CA GLY A 96 -21.16 -1.85 -1.29
C GLY A 96 -22.16 -2.25 -2.38
N VAL A 97 -22.83 -1.29 -3.04
CA VAL A 97 -23.77 -1.52 -4.14
C VAL A 97 -23.20 -1.01 -5.47
N THR A 98 -22.88 0.28 -5.56
CA THR A 98 -22.36 0.91 -6.78
C THR A 98 -20.99 1.56 -6.59
N THR A 99 -20.54 1.70 -5.35
CA THR A 99 -19.22 2.17 -4.95
C THR A 99 -18.62 1.26 -3.89
N GLN A 100 -17.30 1.14 -3.85
CA GLN A 100 -16.57 0.31 -2.88
C GLN A 100 -15.97 1.14 -1.75
N ALA A 101 -15.87 2.45 -1.93
CA ALA A 101 -15.47 3.36 -0.87
C ALA A 101 -16.22 4.69 -0.96
N VAL A 102 -16.27 5.40 0.17
CA VAL A 102 -16.82 6.74 0.31
C VAL A 102 -15.78 7.58 1.03
N ILE A 103 -15.39 8.71 0.42
CA ILE A 103 -14.53 9.71 1.03
C ILE A 103 -15.40 10.93 1.35
N TYR A 104 -15.31 11.41 2.58
CA TYR A 104 -16.09 12.56 3.03
C TYR A 104 -15.18 13.71 3.46
N PHE A 105 -15.31 14.84 2.78
CA PHE A 105 -14.72 16.10 3.19
C PHE A 105 -15.79 16.93 3.87
N ASP A 106 -15.62 17.20 5.16
CA ASP A 106 -16.58 18.00 5.93
C ASP A 106 -16.49 19.50 5.61
N GLU A 107 -17.54 20.25 5.99
CA GLU A 107 -17.65 21.70 5.76
C GLU A 107 -16.46 22.54 6.22
N LYS A 108 -15.69 22.05 7.19
CA LYS A 108 -14.57 22.77 7.79
C LYS A 108 -13.24 22.11 7.48
N PHE A 109 -13.20 21.20 6.51
CA PHE A 109 -12.02 20.43 6.19
C PHE A 109 -10.85 21.34 5.83
N THR A 110 -11.04 22.23 4.85
CA THR A 110 -10.01 23.21 4.48
C THR A 110 -9.69 24.16 5.62
N GLN A 111 -10.71 24.68 6.31
CA GLN A 111 -10.51 25.60 7.43
C GLN A 111 -9.61 24.99 8.51
N ASN A 112 -9.87 23.75 8.89
CA ASN A 112 -9.15 23.07 9.96
C ASN A 112 -7.69 22.78 9.56
N ILE A 113 -7.45 22.43 8.29
CA ILE A 113 -6.09 22.28 7.74
C ILE A 113 -5.32 23.61 7.80
N VAL A 114 -5.89 24.68 7.25
CA VAL A 114 -5.23 26.01 7.19
C VAL A 114 -4.98 26.58 8.59
N THR A 115 -5.89 26.33 9.54
CA THR A 115 -5.76 26.80 10.93
C THR A 115 -4.84 25.92 11.78
N GLY A 116 -4.24 24.87 11.20
CA GLY A 116 -3.28 24.00 11.88
C GLY A 116 -3.90 23.10 12.96
N LYS A 117 -5.21 22.83 12.86
CA LYS A 117 -5.88 21.85 13.72
C LYS A 117 -5.58 20.44 13.22
N ASN A 118 -5.65 19.47 14.13
CA ASN A 118 -5.61 18.06 13.73
C ASN A 118 -6.90 17.74 12.99
N VAL A 119 -6.77 17.25 11.75
CA VAL A 119 -7.88 16.85 10.89
C VAL A 119 -7.82 15.35 10.70
N THR A 120 -8.98 14.70 10.89
CA THR A 120 -9.15 13.27 10.63
C THR A 120 -10.09 13.09 9.45
N LEU A 121 -9.58 12.59 8.34
CA LEU A 121 -10.39 12.28 7.16
C LEU A 121 -11.11 10.95 7.37
N LYS A 122 -12.43 10.96 7.25
CA LYS A 122 -13.25 9.74 7.37
C LYS A 122 -13.44 9.09 6.01
N VAL A 123 -13.16 7.80 5.96
CA VAL A 123 -13.27 6.99 4.76
C VAL A 123 -14.00 5.70 5.11
N TRP A 124 -15.07 5.40 4.39
CA TRP A 124 -15.75 4.11 4.52
C TRP A 124 -15.37 3.23 3.35
N ILE A 125 -15.01 1.98 3.64
CA ILE A 125 -14.61 0.99 2.64
C ILE A 125 -15.51 -0.22 2.82
N ASN A 126 -16.12 -0.67 1.74
CA ASN A 126 -16.95 -1.87 1.72
C ASN A 126 -16.53 -2.72 0.53
N VAL A 127 -15.79 -3.79 0.83
CA VAL A 127 -15.14 -4.64 -0.17
C VAL A 127 -15.53 -6.10 0.01
N SER A 128 -15.55 -6.84 -1.09
CA SER A 128 -15.87 -8.27 -1.08
C SER A 128 -14.73 -9.12 -0.51
N TYR A 129 -13.49 -8.65 -0.60
CA TYR A 129 -12.29 -9.34 -0.10
C TYR A 129 -11.39 -8.36 0.61
N GLU A 130 -10.79 -8.80 1.72
CA GLU A 130 -9.91 -8.01 2.56
C GLU A 130 -8.73 -7.39 1.81
N TYR A 131 -8.16 -8.13 0.86
CA TYR A 131 -7.08 -7.70 -0.02
C TYR A 131 -7.31 -6.33 -0.71
N PHE A 132 -8.56 -5.96 -1.00
CA PHE A 132 -8.86 -4.68 -1.65
C PHE A 132 -8.80 -3.49 -0.68
N SER A 133 -9.02 -3.71 0.62
CA SER A 133 -9.08 -2.63 1.61
C SER A 133 -7.75 -1.86 1.71
N PRO A 134 -6.58 -2.51 1.90
CA PRO A 134 -5.31 -1.77 1.97
C PRO A 134 -4.99 -1.01 0.68
N LYS A 135 -5.40 -1.51 -0.49
CA LYS A 135 -5.16 -0.82 -1.76
C LYS A 135 -5.95 0.49 -1.86
N ILE A 136 -7.22 0.49 -1.44
CA ILE A 136 -8.05 1.68 -1.39
C ILE A 136 -7.51 2.65 -0.33
N SER A 137 -7.22 2.17 0.88
CA SER A 137 -6.70 3.00 1.97
C SER A 137 -5.39 3.69 1.57
N ASN A 138 -4.45 2.95 0.96
CA ASN A 138 -3.18 3.49 0.51
C ASN A 138 -3.35 4.53 -0.60
N PHE A 139 -4.22 4.26 -1.58
CA PHE A 139 -4.53 5.23 -2.63
C PHE A 139 -5.05 6.55 -2.05
N VAL A 140 -6.00 6.48 -1.10
CA VAL A 140 -6.56 7.66 -0.46
C VAL A 140 -5.49 8.40 0.35
N SER A 141 -4.77 7.69 1.21
CA SER A 141 -3.71 8.26 2.05
C SER A 141 -2.61 8.94 1.24
N GLN A 142 -2.17 8.32 0.14
CA GLN A 142 -1.14 8.88 -0.74
C GLN A 142 -1.65 10.12 -1.47
N SER A 143 -2.86 10.07 -2.05
CA SER A 143 -3.42 11.20 -2.78
C SER A 143 -3.60 12.42 -1.88
N VAL A 144 -4.09 12.20 -0.66
CA VAL A 144 -4.21 13.25 0.35
C VAL A 144 -2.82 13.76 0.76
N SER A 145 -1.88 12.87 1.08
CA SER A 145 -0.53 13.25 1.48
C SER A 145 0.19 14.08 0.43
N ASN A 146 0.12 13.69 -0.85
CA ASN A 146 0.74 14.41 -1.96
C ASN A 146 0.26 15.86 -2.04
N VAL A 147 -1.05 16.09 -1.90
CA VAL A 147 -1.60 17.45 -1.90
C VAL A 147 -1.12 18.21 -0.67
N ILE A 148 -1.23 17.65 0.52
CA ILE A 148 -0.82 18.35 1.74
C ILE A 148 0.68 18.66 1.75
N GLU A 149 1.52 17.74 1.32
CA GLU A 149 2.96 17.95 1.20
C GLU A 149 3.30 19.06 0.19
N ARG A 150 2.59 19.13 -0.94
CA ARG A 150 2.78 20.19 -1.95
C ARG A 150 2.56 21.59 -1.38
N TYR A 151 1.60 21.76 -0.47
CA TYR A 151 1.25 23.07 0.10
C TYR A 151 1.96 23.38 1.42
N PHE A 152 2.25 22.37 2.25
CA PHE A 152 2.77 22.55 3.60
C PHE A 152 4.17 21.98 3.83
N GLY A 153 4.74 21.28 2.84
CA GLY A 153 6.06 20.64 2.91
C GLY A 153 6.15 19.45 3.86
N LYS A 154 5.02 18.91 4.31
CA LYS A 154 4.92 17.78 5.26
C LYS A 154 3.55 17.12 5.21
N SER A 155 3.47 15.82 5.51
CA SER A 155 2.20 15.12 5.78
C SER A 155 1.69 15.44 7.19
N GLY A 156 0.37 15.56 7.36
CA GLY A 156 -0.20 15.98 8.65
C GLY A 156 -1.69 15.72 8.85
N ILE A 157 -2.30 14.83 8.06
CA ILE A 157 -3.70 14.44 8.19
C ILE A 157 -3.78 13.04 8.75
N SER A 158 -4.66 12.83 9.73
CA SER A 158 -5.01 11.51 10.26
C SER A 158 -6.15 10.91 9.44
N PHE A 159 -6.26 9.58 9.44
CA PHE A 159 -7.30 8.87 8.69
C PHE A 159 -8.10 7.98 9.63
N ASP A 160 -9.41 7.94 9.44
CA ASP A 160 -10.34 7.03 10.10
C ASP A 160 -10.99 6.17 9.01
N PHE A 161 -10.45 4.95 8.84
CA PHE A 161 -10.93 3.98 7.85
C PHE A 161 -11.94 3.03 8.48
N ASN A 162 -13.20 3.20 8.14
CA ASN A 162 -14.27 2.29 8.52
C ASN A 162 -14.43 1.20 7.46
N VAL A 163 -13.78 0.05 7.70
CA VAL A 163 -13.73 -1.06 6.74
C VAL A 163 -14.79 -2.11 7.08
N THR A 164 -15.59 -2.47 6.08
CA THR A 164 -16.53 -3.60 6.12
C THR A 164 -16.14 -4.61 5.05
N ILE A 165 -15.99 -5.88 5.44
CA ILE A 165 -15.63 -6.97 4.53
C ILE A 165 -16.87 -7.86 4.34
N GLN A 166 -17.34 -8.02 3.10
CA GLN A 166 -18.53 -8.83 2.78
C GLN A 166 -18.24 -10.34 2.64
N GLN A 167 -17.02 -10.76 2.92
CA GLN A 167 -16.57 -12.12 2.67
C GLN A 167 -17.31 -13.12 3.57
N THR A 168 -18.21 -13.90 2.98
CA THR A 168 -19.03 -14.91 3.69
C THR A 168 -18.40 -16.31 3.69
N THR A 169 -17.31 -16.52 2.94
CA THR A 169 -16.59 -17.79 2.88
C THR A 169 -15.27 -17.70 3.64
N PRO A 170 -14.99 -18.62 4.58
CA PRO A 170 -13.70 -18.67 5.26
C PRO A 170 -12.59 -18.78 4.23
N ILE A 171 -11.55 -17.97 4.42
CA ILE A 171 -10.37 -17.99 3.57
C ILE A 171 -9.86 -19.44 3.58
N PRO A 172 -9.73 -20.11 2.41
CA PRO A 172 -9.14 -21.42 2.36
C PRO A 172 -7.77 -21.38 3.02
N PRO A 173 -7.38 -22.35 3.88
CA PRO A 173 -6.15 -22.26 4.68
C PRO A 173 -4.85 -22.12 3.86
N TRP A 174 -4.89 -22.34 2.55
CA TRP A 174 -3.77 -22.11 1.62
C TRP A 174 -3.69 -20.67 1.07
N ILE A 175 -4.73 -19.86 1.26
CA ILE A 175 -4.67 -18.41 1.09
C ILE A 175 -4.34 -17.88 2.49
N SER A 176 -3.05 -17.79 2.82
CA SER A 176 -2.63 -17.22 4.11
C SER A 176 -3.05 -15.76 4.15
N GLU A 177 -3.66 -15.32 5.24
CA GLU A 177 -3.45 -13.93 5.70
C GLU A 177 -1.93 -13.73 5.66
N THR A 178 -1.47 -12.91 4.72
CA THR A 178 -0.04 -12.70 4.55
C THR A 178 0.36 -11.75 5.66
N ILE A 179 0.70 -12.31 6.82
CA ILE A 179 1.24 -11.56 7.94
C ILE A 179 2.61 -11.05 7.49
N ILE A 180 2.77 -9.73 7.44
CA ILE A 180 3.98 -9.11 6.89
C ILE A 180 5.04 -8.99 7.98
N ASN A 181 6.19 -9.63 7.78
CA ASN A 181 7.29 -9.55 8.73
C ASN A 181 7.97 -8.17 8.67
N VAL A 182 8.03 -7.50 9.83
CA VAL A 182 8.68 -6.22 10.05
C VAL A 182 9.71 -6.36 11.16
N THR A 183 10.96 -5.95 10.94
CA THR A 183 11.93 -5.84 12.04
C THR A 183 11.92 -4.45 12.66
N VAL A 184 12.03 -4.36 13.99
CA VAL A 184 12.07 -3.08 14.68
C VAL A 184 13.23 -3.05 15.68
N VAL A 185 14.03 -2.00 15.58
CA VAL A 185 15.04 -1.61 16.58
C VAL A 185 14.56 -0.36 17.28
N ASN A 186 14.31 -0.46 18.58
CA ASN A 186 13.92 0.68 19.39
C ASN A 186 15.03 1.09 20.36
N ASN A 187 15.81 2.09 19.95
CA ASN A 187 16.86 2.68 20.78
C ASN A 187 16.38 3.88 21.61
N ASP A 188 15.10 4.23 21.53
CA ASP A 188 14.49 5.34 22.27
C ASP A 188 14.18 4.94 23.72
N LYS A 189 15.26 4.75 24.48
CA LYS A 189 15.22 4.40 25.90
C LYS A 189 15.61 5.62 26.74
N GLY A 190 15.01 5.76 27.93
CA GLY A 190 15.39 6.79 28.90
C GLY A 190 14.26 7.68 29.44
N TYR A 191 13.00 7.39 29.10
CA TYR A 191 11.82 8.05 29.65
C TYR A 191 10.85 7.02 30.24
N ASN A 192 10.03 7.45 31.20
CA ASN A 192 9.00 6.60 31.81
C ASN A 192 7.87 6.24 30.82
N ILE A 193 7.67 7.10 29.81
CA ILE A 193 6.81 6.87 28.65
C ILE A 193 7.64 7.31 27.44
N SER A 194 8.02 6.36 26.59
CA SER A 194 8.77 6.60 25.36
C SER A 194 7.82 6.49 24.16
N ILE A 195 7.87 7.45 23.24
CA ILE A 195 7.16 7.39 21.96
C ILE A 195 7.63 6.16 21.18
N GLY A 196 8.92 5.81 21.23
CA GLY A 196 9.43 4.59 20.62
C GLY A 196 8.78 3.31 21.18
N ASP A 197 8.55 3.25 22.49
CA ASP A 197 7.86 2.09 23.11
C ASP A 197 6.40 2.00 22.67
N LYS A 198 5.70 3.13 22.50
CA LYS A 198 4.33 3.18 21.98
C LYS A 198 4.23 2.78 20.51
N ILE A 199 5.21 3.18 19.69
CA ILE A 199 5.27 2.77 18.28
C ILE A 199 5.37 1.24 18.20
N VAL A 200 6.28 0.65 18.98
CA VAL A 200 6.44 -0.81 19.05
C VAL A 200 5.17 -1.50 19.54
N ASP A 201 4.56 -0.97 20.60
CA ASP A 201 3.31 -1.50 21.17
C ASP A 201 2.18 -1.52 20.13
N LYS A 202 1.98 -0.42 19.39
CA LYS A 202 0.95 -0.37 18.34
C LYS A 202 1.24 -1.33 17.19
N LEU A 203 2.50 -1.44 16.76
CA LEU A 203 2.89 -2.39 15.71
C LEU A 203 2.71 -3.85 16.15
N LEU A 204 2.96 -4.18 17.42
CA LEU A 204 2.75 -5.54 17.94
C LEU A 204 1.27 -5.95 18.01
N HIS A 205 0.36 -4.98 17.99
CA HIS A 205 -1.09 -5.20 18.03
C HIS A 205 -1.78 -4.94 16.68
N ASP A 206 -1.02 -4.72 15.60
CA ASP A 206 -1.59 -4.53 14.26
C ASP A 206 -1.74 -5.90 13.58
N ASP A 207 -2.97 -6.20 13.13
CA ASP A 207 -3.32 -7.51 12.56
C ASP A 207 -2.62 -7.81 11.22
N ASN A 208 -2.02 -6.80 10.56
CA ASN A 208 -1.40 -6.95 9.24
C ASN A 208 0.11 -7.24 9.29
N VAL A 209 0.77 -7.03 10.44
CA VAL A 209 2.23 -7.14 10.57
C VAL A 209 2.65 -8.06 11.70
N SER A 210 3.69 -8.86 11.47
CA SER A 210 4.41 -9.56 12.54
C SER A 210 5.71 -8.83 12.83
N VAL A 211 5.86 -8.37 14.07
CA VAL A 211 7.03 -7.59 14.49
C VAL A 211 8.08 -8.49 15.12
N SER A 212 9.29 -8.46 14.57
CA SER A 212 10.49 -9.05 15.17
C SER A 212 11.38 -7.96 15.78
N LEU A 213 11.62 -8.03 17.08
CA LEU A 213 12.49 -7.07 17.77
C LEU A 213 13.95 -7.50 17.67
N VAL A 214 14.77 -6.61 17.11
CA VAL A 214 16.21 -6.82 16.88
C VAL A 214 17.03 -5.78 17.65
N GLN A 215 18.29 -6.09 17.94
CA GLN A 215 19.09 -5.32 18.89
C GLN A 215 19.86 -4.18 18.22
N SER A 216 20.08 -4.24 16.91
CA SER A 216 20.91 -3.26 16.21
C SER A 216 20.39 -2.86 14.84
N ARG A 217 20.74 -1.63 14.43
CA ARG A 217 20.49 -1.11 13.08
C ARG A 217 20.99 -2.07 12.00
N SER A 218 22.18 -2.63 12.17
CA SER A 218 22.78 -3.59 11.23
C SER A 218 22.00 -4.89 11.13
N GLU A 219 21.50 -5.41 12.25
CA GLU A 219 20.69 -6.63 12.29
C GLU A 219 19.33 -6.44 11.63
N SER A 220 18.68 -5.28 11.85
CA SER A 220 17.45 -4.92 11.14
C SER A 220 17.66 -4.86 9.63
N ARG A 221 18.76 -4.22 9.20
CA ARG A 221 19.16 -4.15 7.80
C ARG A 221 19.42 -5.54 7.21
N GLU A 222 20.19 -6.37 7.91
CA GLU A 222 20.55 -7.72 7.46
C GLU A 222 19.31 -8.62 7.32
N SER A 223 18.32 -8.49 8.19
CA SER A 223 17.05 -9.22 8.07
C SER A 223 16.27 -8.84 6.81
N VAL A 224 16.32 -7.56 6.39
CA VAL A 224 15.74 -7.11 5.12
C VAL A 224 16.55 -7.62 3.92
N GLU A 225 17.89 -7.59 4.01
CA GLU A 225 18.79 -8.11 2.97
C GLU A 225 18.61 -9.62 2.73
N LYS A 226 18.33 -10.39 3.79
CA LYS A 226 18.08 -11.83 3.74
C LYS A 226 16.64 -12.20 3.37
N GLU A 227 15.78 -11.23 3.11
CA GLU A 227 14.35 -11.43 2.84
C GLU A 227 13.58 -12.09 4.01
N GLU A 228 14.11 -12.03 5.23
CA GLU A 228 13.41 -12.50 6.44
C GLU A 228 12.32 -11.50 6.86
N SER A 229 12.54 -10.22 6.58
CA SER A 229 11.58 -9.13 6.77
C SER A 229 11.45 -8.27 5.51
N ILE A 230 10.26 -7.74 5.27
CA ILE A 230 9.99 -6.86 4.11
C ILE A 230 10.43 -5.43 4.42
N ILE A 231 10.25 -5.01 5.68
CA ILE A 231 10.66 -3.71 6.21
C ILE A 231 11.48 -3.89 7.49
N GLY A 232 12.51 -3.08 7.65
CA GLY A 232 13.21 -2.87 8.91
C GLY A 232 13.05 -1.42 9.37
N ILE A 233 12.84 -1.21 10.66
CA ILE A 233 12.70 0.13 11.25
C ILE A 233 13.77 0.31 12.30
N TRP A 234 14.44 1.46 12.26
CA TRP A 234 15.34 1.89 13.30
C TRP A 234 14.89 3.22 13.91
N ILE A 235 14.53 3.16 15.19
CA ILE A 235 14.18 4.33 16.00
C ILE A 235 15.44 4.79 16.76
N PRO A 236 15.89 6.03 16.59
CA PRO A 236 17.16 6.50 17.14
C PRO A 236 17.12 6.69 18.66
N HIS A 237 18.31 6.79 19.26
CA HIS A 237 18.44 7.22 20.64
C HIS A 237 17.88 8.63 20.84
N ASN A 238 17.29 8.88 22.02
CA ASN A 238 16.71 10.17 22.40
C ASN A 238 15.60 10.66 21.45
N PHE A 239 14.94 9.78 20.69
CA PHE A 239 13.85 10.15 19.78
C PHE A 239 12.77 10.93 20.53
N THR A 240 12.26 10.38 21.64
CA THR A 240 11.25 11.05 22.48
C THR A 240 11.71 12.44 22.93
N LYS A 241 12.94 12.54 23.44
CA LYS A 241 13.53 13.82 23.89
C LYS A 241 13.57 14.85 22.77
N ASN A 242 14.02 14.44 21.59
CA ASN A 242 14.20 15.34 20.45
C ASN A 242 12.86 15.86 19.95
N ILE A 243 11.82 15.02 19.89
CA ILE A 243 10.46 15.43 19.54
C ILE A 243 9.94 16.48 20.54
N PHE A 244 10.11 16.28 21.84
CA PHE A 244 9.68 17.26 22.86
C PHE A 244 10.45 18.59 22.77
N LEU A 245 11.76 18.53 22.51
CA LEU A 245 12.61 19.71 22.37
C LEU A 245 12.48 20.41 21.01
N ARG A 246 11.63 19.90 20.11
CA ARG A 246 11.49 20.35 18.71
C ARG A 246 12.81 20.28 17.93
N ASN A 247 13.68 19.36 18.31
CA ASN A 247 14.85 19.03 17.53
C ASN A 247 14.46 18.06 16.42
N GLU A 248 15.20 18.10 15.32
CA GLU A 248 15.05 17.11 14.27
C GLU A 248 15.44 15.73 14.80
N SER A 249 14.58 14.75 14.55
CA SER A 249 14.86 13.34 14.79
C SER A 249 14.31 12.54 13.62
N LYS A 250 15.09 11.55 13.18
CA LYS A 250 14.82 10.78 11.97
C LYS A 250 14.67 9.32 12.32
N ILE A 251 13.53 8.74 11.96
CA ILE A 251 13.36 7.28 11.93
C ILE A 251 13.85 6.81 10.57
N GLU A 252 14.66 5.76 10.57
CA GLU A 252 15.14 5.15 9.35
C GLU A 252 14.33 3.88 9.04
N VAL A 253 13.96 3.73 7.77
CA VAL A 253 13.19 2.60 7.27
C VAL A 253 13.97 1.92 6.15
N PHE A 254 14.34 0.67 6.38
CA PHE A 254 14.99 -0.21 5.40
C PHE A 254 13.90 -0.96 4.63
N ILE A 255 13.90 -0.84 3.31
CA ILE A 255 12.86 -1.40 2.45
C ILE A 255 13.49 -2.42 1.52
N ASN A 256 12.95 -3.64 1.49
CA ASN A 256 13.29 -4.57 0.42
C ASN A 256 12.74 -4.02 -0.91
N GLY A 257 13.61 -3.72 -1.87
CA GLY A 257 13.32 -2.96 -3.10
C GLY A 257 12.42 -3.66 -4.13
N VAL A 258 11.74 -4.75 -3.78
CA VAL A 258 10.69 -5.33 -4.61
C VAL A 258 9.38 -4.65 -4.24
N GLU A 259 8.86 -3.77 -5.11
CA GLU A 259 7.51 -3.22 -4.96
C GLU A 259 6.50 -4.37 -4.93
N ARG A 260 5.96 -4.63 -3.73
CA ARG A 260 4.89 -5.60 -3.49
C ARG A 260 3.74 -4.87 -2.82
N ASP A 261 2.51 -5.34 -3.04
CA ASP A 261 1.33 -4.86 -2.33
C ASP A 261 1.55 -4.90 -0.79
N GLU A 262 2.26 -5.92 -0.30
CA GLU A 262 2.71 -6.11 1.09
C GLU A 262 3.52 -4.92 1.65
N LEU A 263 4.40 -4.31 0.85
CA LEU A 263 5.25 -3.21 1.30
C LEU A 263 4.42 -1.97 1.65
N ALA A 264 3.38 -1.70 0.86
CA ALA A 264 2.51 -0.55 1.10
C ALA A 264 1.68 -0.72 2.38
N VAL A 265 1.18 -1.94 2.63
CA VAL A 265 0.45 -2.27 3.87
C VAL A 265 1.34 -2.10 5.10
N ALA A 266 2.56 -2.66 5.08
CA ALA A 266 3.49 -2.52 6.20
C ALA A 266 3.94 -1.07 6.43
N LEU A 267 4.19 -0.30 5.36
CA LEU A 267 4.49 1.14 5.50
C LEU A 267 3.33 1.91 6.13
N GLN A 268 2.08 1.59 5.78
CA GLN A 268 0.92 2.26 6.35
C GLN A 268 0.74 1.91 7.84
N ALA A 269 0.93 0.64 8.22
CA ALA A 269 0.91 0.22 9.63
C ALA A 269 1.96 1.01 10.45
N ILE A 270 3.16 1.20 9.90
CA ILE A 270 4.23 2.01 10.51
C ILE A 270 3.84 3.47 10.64
N ILE A 271 3.32 4.08 9.57
CA ILE A 271 2.88 5.48 9.57
C ILE A 271 1.79 5.70 10.64
N ASN A 272 0.80 4.80 10.71
CA ASN A 272 -0.28 4.87 11.69
C ASN A 272 0.25 4.71 13.12
N ALA A 273 1.10 3.71 13.37
CA ALA A 273 1.70 3.51 14.68
C ALA A 273 2.49 4.73 15.15
N ILE A 274 3.24 5.39 14.25
CA ILE A 274 3.98 6.63 14.56
C ILE A 274 3.01 7.78 14.84
N ALA A 275 2.05 8.02 13.94
CA ALA A 275 1.10 9.13 14.06
C ALA A 275 0.28 9.04 15.35
N ASP A 276 -0.22 7.85 15.68
CA ASP A 276 -1.01 7.61 16.88
C ASP A 276 -0.18 7.71 18.15
N SER A 277 1.06 7.22 18.13
CA SER A 277 1.95 7.34 19.30
C SER A 277 2.31 8.79 19.59
N LEU A 278 2.50 9.58 18.53
CA LEU A 278 2.76 11.01 18.64
C LEU A 278 1.53 11.79 19.11
N SER A 279 0.33 11.45 18.63
CA SER A 279 -0.91 12.12 19.03
C SER A 279 -1.32 11.80 20.48
N GLU A 280 -1.04 10.58 20.95
CA GLU A 280 -1.32 10.15 22.33
C GLU A 280 -0.40 10.84 23.34
N ILE A 281 0.88 11.02 22.99
CA ILE A 281 1.89 11.58 23.89
C ILE A 281 2.02 13.11 23.72
N THR A 282 1.72 13.64 22.53
CA THR A 282 1.89 15.05 22.20
C THR A 282 0.65 15.59 21.49
N ASN A 283 0.30 16.86 21.73
CA ASN A 283 -0.73 17.55 20.92
C ASN A 283 -0.23 17.90 19.50
N LYS A 284 0.70 17.14 18.92
CA LYS A 284 1.39 17.45 17.65
C LYS A 284 1.70 16.19 16.84
N THR A 285 1.88 16.39 15.53
CA THR A 285 2.04 15.32 14.53
C THR A 285 3.37 15.39 13.75
N THR A 286 4.35 16.19 14.18
CA THR A 286 5.54 16.48 13.34
C THR A 286 6.70 15.51 13.62
N TYR A 287 7.13 14.77 12.59
CA TYR A 287 8.31 13.88 12.58
C TYR A 287 8.89 13.80 11.16
N SER A 288 10.12 13.30 11.01
CA SER A 288 10.78 13.05 9.72
C SER A 288 11.12 11.57 9.58
N MET A 289 10.89 10.99 8.40
CA MET A 289 11.30 9.62 8.07
C MET A 289 12.28 9.62 6.90
N GLU A 290 13.32 8.79 7.01
CA GLU A 290 14.31 8.57 5.96
C GLU A 290 14.18 7.13 5.45
N LYS A 291 13.92 6.97 4.15
CA LYS A 291 13.72 5.67 3.51
C LYS A 291 14.99 5.25 2.77
N GLU A 292 15.48 4.06 3.07
CA GLU A 292 16.60 3.45 2.35
C GLU A 292 16.12 2.17 1.65
N TYR A 293 16.21 2.16 0.32
CA TYR A 293 15.86 0.99 -0.49
C TYR A 293 17.06 0.05 -0.60
N ILE A 294 16.87 -1.20 -0.18
CA ILE A 294 17.87 -2.25 -0.16
C ILE A 294 17.49 -3.29 -1.20
N THR A 295 18.38 -3.54 -2.16
CA THR A 295 18.22 -4.63 -3.12
C THR A 295 18.90 -5.88 -2.57
N ALA A 296 18.15 -6.97 -2.37
CA ALA A 296 18.73 -8.24 -2.00
C ALA A 296 19.74 -8.70 -3.07
N VAL A 297 21.00 -8.91 -2.67
CA VAL A 297 22.01 -9.49 -3.54
C VAL A 297 21.77 -11.00 -3.55
N LYS A 298 21.21 -11.51 -4.66
CA LYS A 298 21.10 -12.95 -4.89
C LYS A 298 22.50 -13.55 -4.92
N ASN A 299 22.94 -14.12 -3.80
CA ASN A 299 24.09 -15.02 -3.80
C ASN A 299 23.69 -16.27 -4.59
N LEU A 300 24.03 -16.29 -5.88
CA LEU A 300 24.03 -17.48 -6.70
C LEU A 300 25.12 -18.42 -6.15
N GLN A 301 24.73 -19.33 -5.26
CA GLN A 301 25.48 -20.56 -4.99
C GLN A 301 24.80 -21.73 -5.69
#